data_AF-A0A7C5AAP1-F1
#
_entry.id   AF-A0A7C5AAP1-F1
#
_cell.length_a   1.000
_cell.length_b   1.000
_cell.length_c   1.000
_cell.angle_alpha   90.00
_cell.angle_beta   90.00
_cell.angle_gamma   90.00
#
_symmetry.space_group_name_H-M   'P 1'
#
loop_
_entity.id
_entity.type
_entity.pdbx_description
1 polymer ?
#
loop_
_entity_poly.entity_id
_entity_poly.type
_entity_poly.pdbx_seq_one_letter_code
_entity_poly.pdbx_strand_id
1 'polypeptide(L)'
;MRFICIHGHFYQPPRENPWLEEGETQQSAYPYHDWNDRINAECYAPNAFVKFEQGDFLSNYEFMSFDFGPTLLTWLERHAPDVHAKILEADRKGANRFSGHGPAIAHPYYHVILPLASDFDKRTLIRWGIRDFELRFGREPEGMWLPEMAVDLRTLEMLAEAGIKFVILSPLQANRVKADGEWRHVARGEINTKIPYTCRLPSGGKIHVIFRDEGISNDLAFGGLARNGQEMAERLIRATPDSGTTLVAVDGETFGHHTPGGGRELARWLEILAGRKDGRL
;
A
#
# COMPACT_ATOMS: atom_id res chain seq x y z
N MET A 1 4.01 -9.43 -20.88
CA MET A 1 4.67 -9.83 -19.62
C MET A 1 3.67 -9.67 -18.50
N ARG A 2 3.61 -10.62 -17.56
CA ARG A 2 2.73 -10.62 -16.39
C ARG A 2 3.34 -9.81 -15.24
N PHE A 3 2.55 -8.94 -14.63
CA PHE A 3 2.89 -8.22 -13.40
C PHE A 3 1.88 -8.53 -12.30
N ILE A 4 2.33 -8.95 -11.13
CA ILE A 4 1.47 -9.22 -9.98
C ILE A 4 1.96 -8.37 -8.82
N CYS A 5 1.09 -7.53 -8.29
CA CYS A 5 1.42 -6.65 -7.18
C CYS A 5 0.40 -6.82 -6.06
N ILE A 6 0.89 -7.01 -4.85
CA ILE A 6 0.11 -6.82 -3.63
C ILE A 6 0.57 -5.49 -3.02
N HIS A 7 -0.40 -4.66 -2.67
CA HIS A 7 -0.21 -3.41 -1.96
C HIS A 7 -0.81 -3.53 -0.56
N GLY A 8 0.00 -3.21 0.46
CA GLY A 8 -0.43 -3.16 1.86
C GLY A 8 -0.42 -1.72 2.35
N HIS A 9 -1.58 -1.25 2.80
CA HIS A 9 -1.74 0.05 3.42
C HIS A 9 -1.66 -0.07 4.95
N PHE A 10 -0.60 0.44 5.57
CA PHE A 10 -0.35 0.28 7.01
C PHE A 10 -0.59 1.60 7.75
N TYR A 11 -1.57 1.62 8.65
CA TYR A 11 -1.91 2.82 9.39
C TYR A 11 -2.51 2.51 10.75
N GLN A 12 -2.15 3.32 11.74
CA GLN A 12 -2.83 3.43 13.02
C GLN A 12 -3.01 4.91 13.36
N PRO A 13 -4.20 5.30 13.85
CA PRO A 13 -4.40 6.66 14.31
C PRO A 13 -3.44 6.98 15.47
N PRO A 14 -2.93 8.22 15.57
CA PRO A 14 -2.16 8.63 16.74
C PRO A 14 -3.04 8.48 17.98
N ARG A 15 -2.49 7.83 19.00
CA ARG A 15 -3.16 7.55 20.29
C ARG A 15 -2.44 8.21 21.47
N GLU A 16 -1.44 9.03 21.17
CA GLU A 16 -0.66 9.77 22.17
C GLU A 16 -1.54 10.82 22.85
N ASN A 17 -1.36 10.98 24.16
CA ASN A 17 -1.94 12.07 24.91
C ASN A 17 -1.20 13.36 24.52
N PRO A 18 -1.87 14.41 24.01
CA PRO A 18 -1.19 15.59 23.47
C PRO A 18 -0.48 16.45 24.52
N TRP A 19 -0.68 16.19 25.82
CA TRP A 19 0.09 16.82 26.90
C TRP A 19 1.30 16.01 27.33
N LEU A 20 1.25 14.68 27.18
CA LEU A 20 2.32 13.77 27.59
C LEU A 20 3.23 13.39 26.42
N GLU A 21 2.75 13.55 25.19
CA GLU A 21 3.37 13.07 23.96
C GLU A 21 3.70 11.56 23.99
N GLU A 22 2.95 10.82 24.82
CA GLU A 22 3.08 9.38 25.04
C GLU A 22 1.71 8.70 25.00
N GLY A 23 1.68 7.43 24.57
CA GLY A 23 0.48 6.59 24.61
C GLY A 23 0.16 6.15 26.03
N GLU A 24 -1.11 6.11 26.40
CA GLU A 24 -1.56 5.52 27.67
C GLU A 24 -1.77 4.01 27.52
N THR A 25 -1.64 3.26 28.61
CA THR A 25 -1.90 1.81 28.61
C THR A 25 -3.37 1.53 28.25
N GLN A 26 -3.59 0.63 27.29
CA GLN A 26 -4.92 0.28 26.80
C GLN A 26 -5.25 -1.17 27.16
N GLN A 27 -6.16 -1.38 28.12
CA GLN A 27 -6.49 -2.70 28.66
C GLN A 27 -6.94 -3.71 27.59
N SER A 28 -7.60 -3.25 26.53
CA SER A 28 -8.04 -4.10 25.41
C SER A 28 -6.89 -4.68 24.57
N ALA A 29 -5.68 -4.15 24.71
CA ALA A 29 -4.48 -4.62 24.01
C ALA A 29 -3.65 -5.63 24.81
N TYR A 30 -4.06 -6.00 26.03
CA TYR A 30 -3.34 -6.96 26.87
C TYR A 30 -2.97 -8.25 26.10
N PRO A 31 -1.73 -8.78 26.25
CA PRO A 31 -0.69 -8.41 27.22
C PRO A 31 0.19 -7.21 26.82
N TYR A 32 -0.09 -6.55 25.71
CA TYR A 32 0.68 -5.40 25.24
C TYR A 32 0.27 -4.11 25.97
N HIS A 33 1.17 -3.12 25.96
CA HIS A 33 0.91 -1.82 26.55
C HIS A 33 -0.29 -1.13 25.87
N ASP A 34 -0.29 -1.08 24.54
CA ASP A 34 -1.34 -0.47 23.74
C ASP A 34 -1.54 -1.19 22.39
N TRP A 35 -2.49 -0.70 21.59
CA TRP A 35 -2.80 -1.28 20.29
C TRP A 35 -1.65 -1.17 19.27
N ASN A 36 -0.82 -0.11 19.32
CA ASN A 36 0.31 0.01 18.40
C ASN A 36 1.35 -1.07 18.71
N ASP A 37 1.66 -1.29 19.99
CA ASP A 37 2.55 -2.37 20.44
C ASP A 37 2.05 -3.74 20.01
N ARG A 38 0.75 -3.99 20.22
CA ARG A 38 0.12 -5.24 19.84
C ARG A 38 0.20 -5.50 18.35
N ILE A 39 -0.18 -4.52 17.54
CA ILE A 39 -0.22 -4.66 16.07
C ILE A 39 1.19 -4.74 15.50
N ASN A 40 2.15 -4.02 16.09
CA ASN A 40 3.56 -4.17 15.74
C ASN A 40 4.05 -5.62 15.94
N ALA A 41 3.77 -6.20 17.11
CA ALA A 41 4.16 -7.58 17.42
C ALA A 41 3.43 -8.62 16.57
N GLU A 42 2.17 -8.37 16.20
CA GLU A 42 1.34 -9.32 15.44
C GLU A 42 1.47 -9.16 13.92
N CYS A 43 1.90 -8.00 13.41
CA CYS A 43 1.93 -7.67 11.99
C CYS A 43 3.25 -7.03 11.53
N TYR A 44 3.60 -5.83 12.01
CA TYR A 44 4.69 -5.06 11.39
C TYR A 44 6.06 -5.72 11.56
N ALA A 45 6.41 -6.12 12.79
CA ALA A 45 7.67 -6.80 13.07
C ALA A 45 7.74 -8.18 12.40
N PRO A 46 6.70 -9.05 12.47
CA PRO A 46 6.71 -10.32 11.73
C PRO A 46 6.93 -10.16 10.23
N ASN A 47 6.35 -9.15 9.58
CA ASN A 47 6.55 -8.91 8.14
C ASN A 47 7.92 -8.29 7.81
N ALA A 48 8.54 -7.58 8.76
CA ALA A 48 9.91 -7.07 8.64
C ALA A 48 10.97 -8.18 8.74
N PHE A 49 10.70 -9.24 9.51
CA PHE A 49 11.64 -10.32 9.83
C PHE A 49 11.05 -11.71 9.56
N VAL A 50 10.62 -11.96 8.32
CA VAL A 50 10.08 -13.28 7.97
C VAL A 50 11.21 -14.24 7.65
N LYS A 51 11.14 -15.44 8.23
CA LYS A 51 11.99 -16.56 7.82
C LYS A 51 11.35 -17.26 6.62
N PHE A 52 12.02 -17.16 5.48
CA PHE A 52 11.65 -17.87 4.25
C PHE A 52 12.02 -19.37 4.38
N GLU A 53 11.25 -20.28 3.76
CA GLU A 53 11.44 -21.73 3.90
C GLU A 53 12.84 -22.19 3.46
N GLN A 54 13.42 -21.50 2.47
CA GLN A 54 14.66 -21.91 1.81
C GLN A 54 15.85 -20.96 2.04
N GLY A 55 15.82 -20.08 3.06
CA GLY A 55 16.90 -19.11 3.21
C GLY A 55 16.94 -18.27 4.48
N ASP A 56 17.54 -17.08 4.33
CA ASP A 56 17.75 -16.08 5.37
C ASP A 56 16.46 -15.34 5.75
N PHE A 57 16.51 -14.57 6.83
CA PHE A 57 15.45 -13.66 7.19
C PHE A 57 15.36 -12.52 6.16
N LEU A 58 14.19 -12.38 5.53
CA LEU A 58 13.87 -11.33 4.58
C LEU A 58 12.63 -10.56 5.04
N SER A 59 12.46 -9.35 4.51
CA SER A 59 11.24 -8.59 4.74
C SER A 59 10.26 -8.77 3.59
N ASN A 60 8.99 -9.03 3.90
CA ASN A 60 7.92 -9.04 2.90
C ASN A 60 7.82 -7.70 2.16
N TYR A 61 8.14 -6.60 2.86
CA TYR A 61 8.16 -5.24 2.31
C TYR A 61 9.13 -5.08 1.13
N GLU A 62 10.18 -5.91 1.03
CA GLU A 62 11.12 -5.88 -0.10
C GLU A 62 10.49 -6.31 -1.44
N PHE A 63 9.34 -6.98 -1.39
CA PHE A 63 8.73 -7.68 -2.53
C PHE A 63 7.27 -7.30 -2.80
N MET A 64 6.68 -6.43 -1.99
CA MET A 64 5.32 -5.92 -2.16
C MET A 64 5.36 -4.41 -2.31
N SER A 65 4.32 -3.80 -2.88
CA SER A 65 4.14 -2.35 -2.72
C SER A 65 3.55 -2.08 -1.35
N PHE A 66 3.89 -0.94 -0.74
CA PHE A 66 3.31 -0.56 0.54
C PHE A 66 3.29 0.95 0.74
N ASP A 67 2.43 1.39 1.66
CA ASP A 67 2.57 2.68 2.32
C ASP A 67 2.46 2.49 3.84
N PHE A 68 3.18 3.31 4.59
CA PHE A 68 2.99 3.45 6.02
C PHE A 68 2.62 4.90 6.32
N GLY A 69 1.57 5.10 7.11
CA GLY A 69 1.17 6.43 7.55
C GLY A 69 2.31 7.14 8.33
N PRO A 70 2.57 8.43 8.12
CA PRO A 70 3.68 9.16 8.78
C PRO A 70 3.63 9.14 10.31
N THR A 71 2.42 9.17 10.89
CA THR A 71 2.22 9.06 12.35
C THR A 71 2.66 7.69 12.87
N LEU A 72 2.37 6.62 12.13
CA LEU A 72 2.81 5.27 12.47
C LEU A 72 4.33 5.11 12.30
N LEU A 73 4.91 5.66 11.23
CA LEU A 73 6.37 5.65 11.05
C LEU A 73 7.11 6.38 12.18
N THR A 74 6.55 7.50 12.66
CA THR A 74 7.09 8.24 13.81
C THR A 74 7.02 7.39 15.09
N TRP A 75 5.91 6.70 15.30
CA TRP A 75 5.77 5.79 16.44
C TRP A 75 6.77 4.64 16.38
N LEU A 76 6.91 3.99 15.20
CA LEU A 76 7.86 2.89 14.98
C LEU A 76 9.30 3.33 15.18
N GLU A 77 9.68 4.52 14.71
CA GLU A 77 11.03 5.07 14.91
C GLU A 77 11.40 5.17 16.40
N ARG A 78 10.44 5.51 17.27
CA ARG A 78 10.66 5.67 18.71
C ARG A 78 10.58 4.34 19.48
N HIS A 79 9.61 3.49 19.16
CA HIS A 79 9.24 2.33 19.97
C HIS A 79 9.70 0.98 19.38
N ALA A 80 9.93 0.91 18.07
CA ALA A 80 10.40 -0.28 17.37
C ALA A 80 11.44 0.10 16.28
N PRO A 81 12.57 0.72 16.66
CA PRO A 81 13.54 1.28 15.72
C PRO A 81 14.14 0.24 14.76
N ASP A 82 14.21 -1.02 15.18
CA ASP A 82 14.64 -2.15 14.34
C ASP A 82 13.64 -2.46 13.23
N VAL A 83 12.33 -2.43 13.54
CA VAL A 83 11.24 -2.59 12.55
C VAL A 83 11.22 -1.40 11.59
N HIS A 84 11.31 -0.17 12.12
CA HIS A 84 11.41 1.04 11.31
C HIS A 84 12.59 0.99 10.33
N ALA A 85 13.78 0.67 10.82
CA ALA A 85 14.97 0.53 9.97
C ALA A 85 14.79 -0.55 8.89
N LYS A 86 14.11 -1.66 9.20
CA LYS A 86 13.80 -2.70 8.21
C LYS A 86 12.85 -2.26 7.13
N ILE A 87 11.83 -1.45 7.44
CA ILE A 87 10.91 -0.89 6.44
C ILE A 87 11.69 0.01 5.46
N LEU A 88 12.59 0.87 5.96
CA LEU A 88 13.41 1.73 5.11
C LEU A 88 14.43 0.93 4.29
N GLU A 89 15.07 -0.07 4.90
CA GLU A 89 15.97 -1.00 4.21
C GLU A 89 15.23 -1.75 3.09
N ALA A 90 13.97 -2.14 3.34
CA ALA A 90 13.16 -2.86 2.39
C ALA A 90 12.86 -2.04 1.14
N ASP A 91 12.58 -0.74 1.29
CA ASP A 91 12.42 0.15 0.13
C ASP A 91 13.71 0.25 -0.69
N ARG A 92 14.86 0.43 -0.03
CA ARG A 92 16.16 0.52 -0.70
C ARG A 92 16.52 -0.76 -1.46
N LYS A 93 16.28 -1.94 -0.86
CA LYS A 93 16.52 -3.23 -1.51
C LYS A 93 15.51 -3.50 -2.63
N GLY A 94 14.24 -3.18 -2.39
CA GLY A 94 13.19 -3.26 -3.39
C GLY A 94 13.48 -2.37 -4.60
N ALA A 95 14.01 -1.16 -4.41
CA ALA A 95 14.43 -0.30 -5.51
C ALA A 95 15.48 -0.97 -6.42
N ASN A 96 16.47 -1.66 -5.84
CA ASN A 96 17.44 -2.43 -6.63
C ASN A 96 16.79 -3.58 -7.41
N ARG A 97 15.70 -4.16 -6.87
CA ARG A 97 14.94 -5.24 -7.50
C ARG A 97 14.05 -4.75 -8.64
N PHE A 98 13.38 -3.61 -8.45
CA PHE A 98 12.39 -3.08 -9.37
C PHE A 98 12.96 -1.97 -10.26
N SER A 99 14.16 -2.16 -10.79
CA SER A 99 14.79 -1.25 -11.78
C SER A 99 14.92 0.21 -11.34
N GLY A 100 15.16 0.44 -10.04
CA GLY A 100 15.29 1.77 -9.43
C GLY A 100 14.02 2.30 -8.79
N HIS A 101 12.89 1.60 -8.92
CA HIS A 101 11.60 2.00 -8.33
C HIS A 101 11.42 1.37 -6.95
N GLY A 102 11.47 2.14 -5.87
CA GLY A 102 11.24 1.59 -4.54
C GLY A 102 9.78 1.16 -4.33
N PRO A 103 9.52 0.08 -3.56
CA PRO A 103 8.18 -0.44 -3.27
C PRO A 103 7.29 0.51 -2.45
N ALA A 104 7.89 1.41 -1.67
CA ALA A 104 7.16 2.35 -0.82
C ALA A 104 6.53 3.47 -1.68
N ILE A 105 5.30 3.83 -1.36
CA ILE A 105 4.64 5.04 -1.86
C ILE A 105 4.33 5.98 -0.69
N ALA A 106 4.12 7.26 -0.99
CA ALA A 106 3.80 8.24 0.05
C ALA A 106 2.39 8.06 0.58
N HIS A 107 2.12 8.69 1.71
CA HIS A 107 0.81 8.83 2.33
C HIS A 107 0.67 10.29 2.78
N PRO A 108 -0.51 10.93 2.69
CA PRO A 108 -0.73 12.27 3.27
C PRO A 108 -0.33 12.29 4.74
N TYR A 109 0.11 13.43 5.29
CA TYR A 109 0.68 13.41 6.65
C TYR A 109 -0.26 12.82 7.72
N TYR A 110 -1.55 13.09 7.60
CA TYR A 110 -2.60 12.45 8.38
C TYR A 110 -3.55 11.66 7.48
N HIS A 111 -4.16 10.62 8.03
CA HIS A 111 -5.16 9.77 7.36
C HIS A 111 -6.53 10.47 7.31
N VAL A 112 -6.58 11.55 6.54
CA VAL A 112 -7.78 12.37 6.35
C VAL A 112 -8.40 12.02 5.01
N ILE A 113 -9.73 11.99 4.96
CA ILE A 113 -10.50 11.92 3.71
C ILE A 113 -10.26 13.22 2.93
N LEU A 114 -9.20 13.23 2.11
CA LEU A 114 -8.71 14.44 1.45
C LEU A 114 -9.82 15.23 0.76
N PRO A 115 -10.76 14.64 -0.02
CA PRO A 115 -11.82 15.39 -0.68
C PRO A 115 -12.64 16.30 0.24
N LEU A 116 -12.78 15.95 1.53
CA LEU A 116 -13.54 16.71 2.53
C LEU A 116 -12.73 17.85 3.17
N ALA A 117 -11.41 17.87 3.00
CA ALA A 117 -10.55 18.91 3.55
C ALA A 117 -10.56 20.18 2.69
N SER A 118 -10.18 21.31 3.28
CA SER A 118 -10.00 22.57 2.54
C SER A 118 -8.84 22.45 1.54
N ASP A 119 -8.81 23.29 0.51
CA ASP A 119 -7.70 23.32 -0.45
C ASP A 119 -6.34 23.62 0.22
N PHE A 120 -6.35 24.42 1.29
CA PHE A 120 -5.16 24.72 2.08
C PHE A 120 -4.67 23.47 2.82
N ASP A 121 -5.58 22.76 3.49
CA ASP A 121 -5.24 21.55 4.25
C ASP A 121 -4.81 20.42 3.32
N LYS A 122 -5.55 20.18 2.20
CA LYS A 122 -5.18 19.20 1.17
C LYS A 122 -3.73 19.41 0.72
N ARG A 123 -3.38 20.65 0.34
CA ARG A 123 -2.03 20.98 -0.14
C ARG A 123 -0.97 20.80 0.95
N THR A 124 -1.30 21.15 2.19
CA THR A 124 -0.39 21.00 3.33
C THR A 124 -0.13 19.52 3.62
N LEU A 125 -1.18 18.71 3.76
CA LEU A 125 -1.10 17.28 4.07
C LEU A 125 -0.36 16.50 2.98
N ILE A 126 -0.58 16.81 1.70
CA ILE A 126 0.14 16.22 0.58
C ILE A 126 1.63 16.56 0.66
N ARG A 127 1.98 17.84 0.81
CA ARG A 127 3.38 18.29 0.85
C ARG A 127 4.13 17.76 2.07
N TRP A 128 3.49 17.72 3.23
CA TRP A 128 4.07 17.17 4.44
C TRP A 128 4.26 15.66 4.33
N GLY A 129 3.31 14.94 3.72
CA GLY A 129 3.45 13.51 3.44
C GLY A 129 4.62 13.20 2.50
N ILE A 130 4.76 13.97 1.41
CA ILE A 130 5.91 13.87 0.50
C ILE A 130 7.22 14.18 1.25
N ARG A 131 7.23 15.22 2.08
CA ARG A 131 8.43 15.61 2.81
C ARG A 131 8.87 14.57 3.85
N ASP A 132 7.92 14.00 4.59
CA ASP A 132 8.20 12.89 5.52
C ASP A 132 8.76 11.68 4.77
N PHE A 133 8.17 11.34 3.62
CA PHE A 133 8.66 10.27 2.76
C PHE A 133 10.11 10.51 2.30
N GLU A 134 10.42 11.70 1.76
CA GLU A 134 11.77 12.05 1.31
C GLU A 134 12.80 11.95 2.44
N LEU A 135 12.45 12.43 3.64
CA LEU A 135 13.35 12.42 4.80
C LEU A 135 13.67 11.00 5.25
N ARG A 136 12.69 10.10 5.23
CA ARG A 136 12.85 8.71 5.70
C ARG A 136 13.46 7.80 4.64
N PHE A 137 12.93 7.84 3.42
CA PHE A 137 13.30 6.91 2.35
C PHE A 137 14.43 7.44 1.45
N GLY A 138 14.79 8.73 1.56
CA GLY A 138 15.92 9.31 0.82
C GLY A 138 15.70 9.46 -0.69
N ARG A 139 14.44 9.43 -1.15
CA ARG A 139 14.05 9.62 -2.55
C ARG A 139 12.67 10.27 -2.66
N GLU A 140 12.33 10.77 -3.84
CA GLU A 140 10.99 11.27 -4.13
C GLU A 140 9.99 10.10 -4.25
N PRO A 141 8.75 10.24 -3.74
CA PRO A 141 7.70 9.25 -3.94
C PRO A 141 7.12 9.35 -5.36
N GLU A 142 6.91 8.20 -6.00
CA GLU A 142 6.28 8.16 -7.32
C GLU A 142 4.76 8.03 -7.24
N GLY A 143 4.26 7.38 -6.18
CA GLY A 143 2.85 7.22 -5.89
C GLY A 143 2.47 7.82 -4.55
N MET A 144 1.18 7.99 -4.33
CA MET A 144 0.62 8.27 -3.02
C MET A 144 -0.63 7.43 -2.77
N TRP A 145 -0.68 6.75 -1.63
CA TRP A 145 -1.91 6.14 -1.14
C TRP A 145 -2.85 7.23 -0.64
N LEU A 146 -4.11 7.17 -1.08
CA LEU A 146 -5.15 8.08 -0.59
C LEU A 146 -5.94 7.38 0.51
N PRO A 147 -6.07 7.96 1.72
CA PRO A 147 -6.90 7.42 2.79
C PRO A 147 -8.29 7.00 2.28
N GLU A 148 -8.66 5.73 2.51
CA GLU A 148 -9.90 5.10 2.02
C GLU A 148 -10.07 5.12 0.49
N MET A 149 -8.98 5.27 -0.26
CA MET A 149 -8.95 5.60 -1.69
C MET A 149 -9.83 6.82 -2.03
N ALA A 150 -10.13 7.69 -1.06
CA ALA A 150 -11.05 8.79 -1.24
C ALA A 150 -10.42 9.86 -2.14
N VAL A 151 -11.10 10.18 -3.24
CA VAL A 151 -10.54 11.03 -4.29
C VAL A 151 -11.59 11.92 -4.95
N ASP A 152 -11.17 13.14 -5.30
CA ASP A 152 -11.86 14.05 -6.21
C ASP A 152 -10.84 14.59 -7.25
N LEU A 153 -11.33 15.24 -8.31
CA LEU A 153 -10.43 15.81 -9.33
C LEU A 153 -9.48 16.85 -8.74
N ARG A 154 -9.92 17.60 -7.73
CA ARG A 154 -9.12 18.64 -7.09
C ARG A 154 -7.91 18.05 -6.35
N THR A 155 -8.11 16.92 -5.67
CA THR A 155 -7.05 16.16 -5.00
C THR A 155 -6.05 15.64 -6.03
N LEU A 156 -6.53 15.03 -7.13
CA LEU A 156 -5.65 14.55 -8.20
C LEU A 156 -4.82 15.68 -8.85
N GLU A 157 -5.39 16.88 -9.01
CA GLU A 157 -4.64 18.06 -9.45
C GLU A 157 -3.51 18.41 -8.49
N MET A 158 -3.80 18.50 -7.19
CA MET A 158 -2.78 18.82 -6.20
C MET A 158 -1.67 17.79 -6.11
N LEU A 159 -1.99 16.50 -6.28
CA LEU A 159 -1.00 15.42 -6.34
C LEU A 159 -0.10 15.57 -7.58
N ALA A 160 -0.68 15.79 -8.76
CA ALA A 160 0.08 15.97 -9.99
C ALA A 160 0.94 17.25 -9.95
N GLU A 161 0.42 18.36 -9.41
CA GLU A 161 1.19 19.59 -9.14
C GLU A 161 2.37 19.34 -8.20
N ALA A 162 2.23 18.41 -7.25
CA ALA A 162 3.26 18.05 -6.29
C ALA A 162 4.23 16.95 -6.79
N GLY A 163 4.11 16.52 -8.05
CA GLY A 163 5.03 15.55 -8.66
C GLY A 163 4.65 14.08 -8.48
N ILE A 164 3.51 13.77 -7.84
CA ILE A 164 3.03 12.39 -7.73
C ILE A 164 2.58 11.89 -9.10
N LYS A 165 3.11 10.72 -9.50
CA LYS A 165 2.90 10.13 -10.82
C LYS A 165 1.67 9.23 -10.87
N PHE A 166 1.35 8.54 -9.78
CA PHE A 166 0.22 7.61 -9.76
C PHE A 166 -0.51 7.49 -8.41
N VAL A 167 -1.74 6.97 -8.46
CA VAL A 167 -2.55 6.55 -7.31
C VAL A 167 -3.15 5.17 -7.54
N ILE A 168 -3.48 4.48 -6.45
CA ILE A 168 -4.24 3.22 -6.45
C ILE A 168 -5.69 3.54 -6.09
N LEU A 169 -6.66 3.05 -6.88
CA LEU A 169 -8.09 3.33 -6.68
C LEU A 169 -8.95 2.06 -6.80
N SER A 170 -10.19 2.16 -6.33
CA SER A 170 -11.22 1.15 -6.56
C SER A 170 -11.84 1.30 -7.96
N PRO A 171 -12.09 0.21 -8.71
CA PRO A 171 -12.78 0.26 -10.00
C PRO A 171 -14.19 0.84 -9.90
N LEU A 172 -14.79 0.89 -8.70
CA LEU A 172 -16.08 1.53 -8.45
C LEU A 172 -16.05 3.05 -8.65
N GLN A 173 -14.86 3.66 -8.70
CA GLN A 173 -14.66 5.11 -8.81
C GLN A 173 -14.52 5.58 -10.26
N ALA A 174 -14.45 4.66 -11.22
CA ALA A 174 -14.44 4.99 -12.64
C ALA A 174 -15.87 5.19 -13.18
N ASN A 175 -16.09 6.27 -13.92
CA ASN A 175 -17.38 6.55 -14.58
C ASN A 175 -17.30 6.36 -16.11
N ARG A 176 -16.17 6.75 -16.72
CA ARG A 176 -16.00 6.69 -18.17
C ARG A 176 -14.54 6.51 -18.55
N VAL A 177 -14.32 5.82 -19.67
CA VAL A 177 -13.02 5.43 -20.18
C VAL A 177 -12.97 5.58 -21.69
N LYS A 178 -11.79 5.79 -22.25
CA LYS A 178 -11.53 5.70 -23.69
C LYS A 178 -10.10 5.22 -23.94
N ALA A 179 -9.90 4.47 -25.01
CA ALA A 179 -8.57 4.10 -25.52
C ALA A 179 -8.20 5.06 -26.66
N ASP A 180 -8.95 4.99 -27.76
CA ASP A 180 -8.92 5.93 -28.88
C ASP A 180 -10.36 6.30 -29.27
N GLY A 181 -10.62 7.59 -29.51
CA GLY A 181 -11.96 8.09 -29.90
C GLY A 181 -12.86 8.52 -28.74
N GLU A 182 -14.13 8.10 -28.82
CA GLU A 182 -15.21 8.58 -27.94
C GLU A 182 -15.18 7.99 -26.53
N TRP A 183 -15.66 8.78 -25.57
CA TRP A 183 -15.83 8.32 -24.19
C TRP A 183 -16.93 7.27 -24.08
N ARG A 184 -16.64 6.19 -23.34
CA ARG A 184 -17.62 5.14 -23.02
C ARG A 184 -17.87 5.14 -21.53
N HIS A 185 -19.14 5.08 -21.14
CA HIS A 185 -19.51 4.82 -19.76
C HIS A 185 -19.08 3.41 -19.36
N VAL A 186 -18.56 3.29 -18.15
CA VAL A 186 -18.34 1.99 -17.49
C VAL A 186 -19.34 1.89 -16.36
N ALA A 187 -20.07 0.77 -16.27
CA ALA A 187 -20.90 0.58 -15.09
C ALA A 187 -19.99 0.44 -13.86
N ARG A 188 -20.55 0.69 -12.69
CA ARG A 188 -19.79 0.73 -11.44
C ARG A 188 -19.04 -0.60 -11.24
N GLY A 189 -17.71 -0.55 -11.28
CA GLY A 189 -16.84 -1.73 -11.09
C GLY A 189 -16.50 -2.52 -12.36
N GLU A 190 -17.02 -2.15 -13.54
CA GLU A 190 -16.78 -2.89 -14.79
C GLU A 190 -15.50 -2.48 -15.54
N ILE A 191 -14.77 -1.49 -15.03
CA ILE A 191 -13.52 -1.07 -15.65
C ILE A 191 -12.47 -2.19 -15.60
N ASN A 192 -11.71 -2.37 -16.68
CA ASN A 192 -10.67 -3.40 -16.77
C ASN A 192 -9.51 -3.09 -15.81
N THR A 193 -9.43 -3.80 -14.69
CA THR A 193 -8.40 -3.61 -13.66
C THR A 193 -7.02 -4.18 -14.06
N LYS A 194 -6.90 -4.78 -15.24
CA LYS A 194 -5.66 -5.45 -15.68
C LYS A 194 -4.66 -4.55 -16.40
N ILE A 195 -4.96 -3.26 -16.53
CA ILE A 195 -4.12 -2.26 -17.17
C ILE A 195 -4.12 -0.94 -16.37
N PRO A 196 -3.03 -0.16 -16.43
CA PRO A 196 -3.01 1.19 -15.87
C PRO A 196 -3.79 2.16 -16.77
N TYR A 197 -4.34 3.21 -16.16
CA TYR A 197 -5.06 4.28 -16.84
C TYR A 197 -4.35 5.62 -16.69
N THR A 198 -4.59 6.54 -17.62
CA THR A 198 -4.17 7.94 -17.49
C THR A 198 -5.41 8.80 -17.24
N CYS A 199 -5.47 9.43 -16.08
CA CYS A 199 -6.46 10.47 -15.78
C CYS A 199 -5.94 11.80 -16.32
N ARG A 200 -6.68 12.41 -17.25
CA ARG A 200 -6.41 13.78 -17.74
C ARG A 200 -7.14 14.77 -16.85
N LEU A 201 -6.40 15.73 -16.32
CA LEU A 201 -6.86 16.67 -15.30
C LEU A 201 -7.36 17.98 -15.95
N PRO A 202 -8.27 18.73 -15.29
CA PRO A 202 -8.80 19.99 -15.82
C PRO A 202 -7.72 21.02 -16.15
N SER A 203 -6.67 21.11 -15.34
CA SER A 203 -5.47 21.92 -15.57
C SER A 203 -4.65 21.56 -16.83
N GLY A 204 -4.97 20.46 -17.52
CA GLY A 204 -4.19 19.91 -18.63
C GLY A 204 -3.08 18.95 -18.18
N GLY A 205 -2.85 18.82 -16.87
CA GLY A 205 -1.98 17.81 -16.29
C GLY A 205 -2.50 16.38 -16.45
N LYS A 206 -1.71 15.41 -16.00
CA LYS A 206 -2.10 14.00 -15.98
C LYS A 206 -1.57 13.30 -14.74
N ILE A 207 -2.30 12.28 -14.30
CA ILE A 207 -1.87 11.35 -13.26
C ILE A 207 -2.29 9.94 -13.65
N HIS A 208 -1.46 8.95 -13.32
CA HIS A 208 -1.78 7.56 -13.60
C HIS A 208 -2.65 6.95 -12.50
N VAL A 209 -3.59 6.10 -12.89
CA VAL A 209 -4.49 5.40 -11.97
C VAL A 209 -4.35 3.91 -12.21
N ILE A 210 -4.09 3.16 -11.16
CA ILE A 210 -4.09 1.70 -11.20
C ILE A 210 -5.27 1.23 -10.34
N PHE A 211 -6.18 0.47 -10.94
CA PHE A 211 -7.33 -0.05 -10.21
C PHE A 211 -7.00 -1.39 -9.57
N ARG A 212 -7.32 -1.55 -8.29
CA ARG A 212 -7.20 -2.86 -7.62
C ARG A 212 -8.24 -3.85 -8.15
N ASP A 213 -7.94 -5.13 -8.06
CA ASP A 213 -8.89 -6.21 -8.26
C ASP A 213 -9.78 -6.35 -7.00
N GLU A 214 -11.02 -5.85 -7.06
CA GLU A 214 -11.94 -5.86 -5.92
C GLU A 214 -12.21 -7.27 -5.38
N GLY A 215 -12.45 -8.23 -6.28
CA GLY A 215 -12.83 -9.59 -5.87
C GLY A 215 -11.71 -10.27 -5.10
N ILE A 216 -10.49 -10.23 -5.63
CA ILE A 216 -9.34 -10.86 -4.96
C ILE A 216 -8.94 -10.07 -3.72
N SER A 217 -9.01 -8.73 -3.75
CA SER A 217 -8.67 -7.92 -2.59
C SER A 217 -9.63 -8.15 -1.42
N ASN A 218 -10.94 -8.26 -1.68
CA ASN A 218 -11.92 -8.55 -0.64
C ASN A 218 -11.77 -9.97 -0.09
N ASP A 219 -11.45 -10.94 -0.94
CA ASP A 219 -11.19 -12.31 -0.48
C ASP A 219 -9.89 -12.43 0.33
N LEU A 220 -8.91 -11.59 0.04
CA LEU A 220 -7.68 -11.47 0.82
C LEU A 220 -7.95 -10.85 2.19
N ALA A 221 -8.71 -9.76 2.25
CA ALA A 221 -9.02 -9.07 3.49
C ALA A 221 -10.00 -9.86 4.39
N PHE A 222 -11.02 -10.50 3.80
CA PHE A 222 -12.16 -11.05 4.54
C PHE A 222 -12.52 -12.50 4.18
N GLY A 223 -12.17 -12.96 2.97
CA GLY A 223 -12.52 -14.29 2.46
C GLY A 223 -11.58 -15.43 2.87
N GLY A 224 -10.56 -15.15 3.68
CA GLY A 224 -9.62 -16.14 4.19
C GLY A 224 -8.48 -16.51 3.24
N LEU A 225 -8.37 -15.86 2.07
CA LEU A 225 -7.30 -16.13 1.11
C LEU A 225 -5.90 -15.86 1.71
N ALA A 226 -5.79 -14.91 2.63
CA ALA A 226 -4.55 -14.60 3.36
C ALA A 226 -4.06 -15.74 4.27
N ARG A 227 -4.86 -16.79 4.49
CA ARG A 227 -4.49 -17.97 5.30
C ARG A 227 -3.82 -19.08 4.50
N ASN A 228 -3.67 -18.92 3.19
CA ASN A 228 -3.09 -19.95 2.32
C ASN A 228 -2.32 -19.32 1.15
N GLY A 229 -0.99 -19.24 1.30
CA GLY A 229 -0.09 -18.66 0.31
C GLY A 229 -0.08 -19.39 -1.04
N GLN A 230 -0.33 -20.71 -1.03
CA GLN A 230 -0.42 -21.51 -2.25
C GLN A 230 -1.66 -21.14 -3.07
N GLU A 231 -2.83 -21.12 -2.43
CA GLU A 231 -4.09 -20.72 -3.08
C GLU A 231 -4.03 -19.26 -3.56
N MET A 232 -3.44 -18.37 -2.75
CA MET A 232 -3.18 -16.99 -3.14
C MET A 232 -2.33 -16.90 -4.42
N ALA A 233 -1.25 -17.69 -4.51
CA ALA A 233 -0.39 -17.73 -5.70
C ALA A 233 -1.16 -18.21 -6.93
N GLU A 234 -1.84 -19.34 -6.83
CA GLU A 234 -2.59 -19.92 -7.94
C GLU A 234 -3.67 -18.99 -8.46
N ARG A 235 -4.39 -18.33 -7.54
CA ARG A 235 -5.45 -17.39 -7.88
C ARG A 235 -4.93 -16.14 -8.56
N LEU A 236 -3.88 -15.51 -8.02
CA LEU A 236 -3.29 -14.31 -8.60
C LEU A 236 -2.67 -14.59 -9.98
N ILE A 237 -1.98 -15.72 -10.14
CA ILE A 237 -1.40 -16.12 -11.43
C ILE A 237 -2.50 -16.34 -12.47
N ARG A 238 -3.56 -17.07 -12.11
CA ARG A 238 -4.71 -17.32 -12.98
C ARG A 238 -5.43 -16.03 -13.39
N ALA A 239 -5.56 -15.08 -12.46
CA ALA A 239 -6.24 -13.81 -12.70
C ALA A 239 -5.41 -12.82 -13.53
N THR A 240 -4.10 -13.05 -13.69
CA THR A 240 -3.20 -12.11 -14.37
C THR A 240 -2.99 -12.52 -15.82
N PRO A 241 -3.32 -11.65 -16.79
CA PRO A 241 -3.13 -11.97 -18.21
C PRO A 241 -1.64 -11.99 -18.60
N ASP A 242 -1.27 -12.77 -19.62
CA ASP A 242 0.11 -12.89 -20.14
C ASP A 242 0.79 -11.54 -20.43
N SER A 243 -0.02 -10.54 -20.78
CA SER A 243 0.38 -9.14 -20.94
C SER A 243 -0.58 -8.23 -20.19
N GLY A 244 -0.24 -7.91 -18.95
CA GLY A 244 -1.00 -7.01 -18.10
C GLY A 244 -0.62 -7.15 -16.63
N THR A 245 -1.42 -6.56 -15.77
CA THR A 245 -1.17 -6.46 -14.33
C THR A 245 -2.34 -7.03 -13.54
N THR A 246 -2.09 -7.60 -12.37
CA THR A 246 -3.10 -7.72 -11.31
C THR A 246 -2.55 -7.01 -10.09
N LEU A 247 -3.23 -5.95 -9.68
CA LEU A 247 -2.97 -5.25 -8.42
C LEU A 247 -4.03 -5.66 -7.41
N VAL A 248 -3.61 -6.10 -6.24
CA VAL A 248 -4.47 -6.27 -5.07
C VAL A 248 -4.05 -5.26 -4.03
N ALA A 249 -5.01 -4.60 -3.38
CA ALA A 249 -4.74 -3.61 -2.34
C ALA A 249 -5.66 -3.83 -1.14
N VAL A 250 -5.06 -3.96 0.04
CA VAL A 250 -5.72 -4.23 1.32
C VAL A 250 -5.04 -3.45 2.45
N ASP A 251 -5.71 -3.34 3.59
CA ASP A 251 -5.05 -2.93 4.83
C ASP A 251 -3.93 -3.92 5.15
N GLY A 252 -2.74 -3.40 5.40
CA GLY A 252 -1.54 -4.20 5.61
C GLY A 252 -1.63 -5.07 6.86
N GLU A 253 -2.42 -4.64 7.85
CA GLU A 253 -2.79 -5.38 9.05
C GLU A 253 -3.48 -6.73 8.74
N THR A 254 -3.98 -6.93 7.50
CA THR A 254 -4.42 -8.24 7.01
C THR A 254 -3.32 -9.30 7.14
N PHE A 255 -2.05 -8.96 6.93
CA PHE A 255 -0.94 -9.90 6.94
C PHE A 255 -0.39 -10.17 8.34
N GLY A 256 -1.26 -10.35 9.33
CA GLY A 256 -0.87 -10.75 10.68
C GLY A 256 -1.93 -10.47 11.73
N HIS A 257 -2.28 -9.19 11.90
CA HIS A 257 -3.20 -8.76 12.95
C HIS A 257 -4.64 -9.23 12.70
N HIS A 258 -5.19 -8.97 11.51
CA HIS A 258 -6.55 -9.43 11.16
C HIS A 258 -6.57 -10.93 10.79
N THR A 259 -5.48 -11.44 10.22
CA THR A 259 -5.31 -12.85 9.87
C THR A 259 -4.05 -13.42 10.50
N PRO A 260 -4.15 -14.09 11.66
CA PRO A 260 -3.00 -14.71 12.30
C PRO A 260 -2.25 -15.65 11.35
N GLY A 261 -0.93 -15.46 11.25
CA GLY A 261 -0.08 -16.20 10.33
C GLY A 261 -0.05 -15.67 8.89
N GLY A 262 -0.86 -14.65 8.55
CA GLY A 262 -0.95 -14.10 7.20
C GLY A 262 0.38 -13.60 6.63
N GLY A 263 1.26 -13.02 7.46
CA GLY A 263 2.59 -12.60 7.02
C GLY A 263 3.49 -13.77 6.58
N ARG A 264 3.34 -14.96 7.17
CA ARG A 264 4.05 -16.17 6.73
C ARG A 264 3.49 -16.70 5.40
N GLU A 265 2.18 -16.70 5.26
CA GLU A 265 1.52 -17.11 4.01
C GLU A 265 1.81 -16.12 2.87
N LEU A 266 1.98 -14.84 3.18
CA LEU A 266 2.48 -13.83 2.24
C LEU A 266 3.91 -14.15 1.79
N ALA A 267 4.82 -14.49 2.71
CA ALA A 267 6.18 -14.91 2.35
C ALA A 267 6.18 -16.18 1.49
N ARG A 268 5.36 -17.18 1.84
CA ARG A 268 5.21 -18.40 1.04
C ARG A 268 4.73 -18.10 -0.38
N TRP A 269 3.78 -17.19 -0.54
CA TRP A 269 3.34 -16.72 -1.86
C TRP A 269 4.48 -16.06 -2.65
N LEU A 270 5.27 -15.19 -2.00
CA LEU A 270 6.43 -14.55 -2.60
C LEU A 270 7.47 -15.58 -3.07
N GLU A 271 7.74 -16.62 -2.29
CA GLU A 271 8.64 -17.72 -2.66
C GLU A 271 8.16 -18.47 -3.91
N ILE A 272 6.86 -18.79 -3.96
CA ILE A 272 6.26 -19.47 -5.11
C ILE A 272 6.39 -18.61 -6.38
N LEU A 273 6.18 -17.29 -6.28
CA LEU A 273 6.33 -16.39 -7.42
C LEU A 273 7.78 -16.20 -7.84
N ALA A 274 8.71 -16.02 -6.89
CA ALA A 274 10.13 -15.84 -7.18
C ALA A 274 10.75 -17.07 -7.87
N GLY A 275 10.25 -18.28 -7.57
CA GLY A 275 10.67 -19.52 -8.23
C GLY A 275 10.16 -19.69 -9.68
N ARG A 276 9.26 -18.82 -10.15
CA ARG A 276 8.65 -18.92 -11.48
C ARG A 276 9.33 -18.00 -12.50
N LYS A 277 9.52 -18.51 -13.73
CA LYS A 277 10.11 -17.75 -14.84
C LYS A 277 9.10 -16.86 -15.57
N ASP A 278 7.80 -17.09 -15.36
CA ASP A 278 6.68 -16.52 -16.12
C ASP A 278 5.91 -15.41 -15.39
N GLY A 279 6.27 -15.11 -14.13
CA GLY A 279 5.72 -14.01 -13.34
C GLY A 279 6.82 -13.09 -12.81
N ARG A 280 6.62 -11.78 -12.90
CA ARG A 280 7.42 -10.81 -12.15
C ARG A 280 6.55 -10.16 -11.08
N LEU A 281 7.15 -10.05 -9.88
CA LEU A 281 6.76 -9.09 -8.85
C LEU A 281 7.15 -7.69 -9.32
#